data_AF-A0A9P4K7X6-F1
#
_entry.id   AF-A0A9P4K7X6-F1
#
_cell.length_a   1.000
_cell.length_b   1.000
_cell.length_c   1.000
_cell.angle_alpha   90.00
_cell.angle_beta   90.00
_cell.angle_gamma   90.00
#
_symmetry.space_group_name_H-M   'P 1'
#
loop_
_entity.id
_entity.type
_entity.pdbx_description
1 polymer ?
#
loop_
_entity_poly.entity_id
_entity_poly.type
_entity_poly.pdbx_seq_one_letter_code
_entity_poly.pdbx_strand_id
1 'polypeptide(L)'
;MRLLDSETLEFKVFNESCLPRYAILSHTWGDDEVSYEDMLWLQKLESIPENIRSNPLYRFILSTSGNFPCSQEAITERAGYAKIVETSKLTRDLNIKWFWLDTCCTIQTHHRRQCPTK
;
A
#
# COMPACT_ATOMS: atom_id res chain seq x y z
N MET A 1 11.63 -2.52 -9.46
CA MET A 1 10.16 -2.49 -9.29
C MET A 1 9.78 -2.85 -7.84
N ARG A 2 8.74 -2.23 -7.28
CA ARG A 2 8.17 -2.61 -5.98
C ARG A 2 6.99 -3.55 -6.19
N LEU A 3 6.93 -4.64 -5.44
CA LEU A 3 5.82 -5.60 -5.44
C LEU A 3 5.30 -5.78 -4.02
N LEU A 4 4.01 -6.05 -3.89
CA LEU A 4 3.34 -6.35 -2.63
C LEU A 4 3.25 -7.87 -2.47
N ASP A 5 3.58 -8.37 -1.27
CA ASP A 5 3.41 -9.77 -0.94
C ASP A 5 1.92 -10.10 -0.77
N SER A 6 1.44 -11.14 -1.43
CA SER A 6 0.07 -11.61 -1.33
C SER A 6 -0.29 -12.06 0.08
N GLU A 7 0.64 -12.58 0.88
CA GLU A 7 0.38 -13.11 2.22
C GLU A 7 0.44 -12.01 3.29
N THR A 8 1.50 -11.23 3.28
CA THR A 8 1.78 -10.26 4.35
C THR A 8 1.38 -8.83 4.01
N LEU A 9 1.05 -8.54 2.74
CA LEU A 9 0.87 -7.19 2.24
C LEU A 9 2.10 -6.29 2.51
N GLU A 10 3.29 -6.87 2.59
CA GLU A 10 4.55 -6.13 2.73
C GLU A 10 5.16 -5.78 1.37
N PHE A 11 5.77 -4.61 1.25
CA PHE A 11 6.47 -4.23 0.03
C PHE A 11 7.85 -4.84 -0.04
N LYS A 12 8.19 -5.39 -1.20
CA LYS A 12 9.54 -5.83 -1.53
C LYS A 12 10.01 -5.23 -2.84
N VAL A 13 11.26 -4.76 -2.83
CA VAL A 13 11.92 -4.21 -4.03
C VAL A 13 12.61 -5.36 -4.77
N PHE A 14 12.36 -5.42 -6.07
CA PHE A 14 12.99 -6.37 -6.99
C PHE A 14 13.69 -5.62 -8.13
N ASN A 15 14.79 -6.19 -8.60
CA ASN A 15 15.51 -5.72 -9.78
C ASN A 15 14.88 -6.27 -11.05
N GLU A 16 14.94 -5.54 -12.15
CA GLU A 16 14.33 -5.95 -13.43
C GLU A 16 14.92 -7.25 -13.98
N SER A 17 16.20 -7.52 -13.69
CA SER A 17 16.88 -8.77 -14.08
C SER A 17 16.43 -10.01 -13.27
N CYS A 18 15.69 -9.83 -12.18
CA CYS A 18 15.27 -10.90 -11.28
C CYS A 18 13.86 -10.63 -10.75
N LEU A 19 12.91 -10.47 -11.67
CA LEU A 19 11.50 -10.31 -11.31
C LEU A 19 10.84 -11.68 -11.13
N PRO A 20 10.19 -11.93 -9.98
CA PRO A 20 9.41 -13.15 -9.80
C PRO A 20 8.16 -13.10 -10.68
N ARG A 21 7.40 -14.20 -10.77
CA ARG A 21 6.03 -14.15 -11.30
C ARG A 21 5.17 -13.27 -10.38
N TYR A 22 4.47 -12.31 -10.96
CA TYR A 22 3.57 -11.41 -10.24
C TYR A 22 2.27 -11.15 -11.01
N ALA A 23 1.22 -10.78 -10.30
CA ALA A 23 -0.05 -10.32 -10.88
C ALA A 23 -0.10 -8.79 -10.92
N ILE A 24 -0.96 -8.23 -11.77
CA ILE A 24 -1.12 -6.78 -11.91
C ILE A 24 -2.53 -6.41 -11.46
N LEU A 25 -2.63 -5.55 -10.45
CA LEU A 25 -3.85 -4.85 -10.09
C LEU A 25 -3.93 -3.56 -10.88
N SER A 26 -4.55 -3.64 -12.06
CA SER A 26 -4.85 -2.49 -12.90
C SER A 26 -6.37 -2.27 -12.88
N HIS A 27 -6.84 -1.33 -12.07
CA HIS A 27 -8.24 -0.94 -12.01
C HIS A 27 -8.34 0.58 -12.16
N THR A 28 -9.50 1.09 -12.56
CA THR A 28 -9.82 2.50 -12.35
C THR A 28 -9.79 2.82 -10.85
N TRP A 29 -8.80 3.59 -10.46
CA TRP A 29 -8.69 4.17 -9.14
C TRP A 29 -9.52 5.47 -9.13
N GLY A 30 -10.12 5.77 -7.99
CA GLY A 30 -10.98 6.94 -7.77
C GLY A 30 -10.71 7.48 -6.38
N ASP A 31 -11.35 8.58 -5.97
CA ASP A 31 -10.92 9.44 -4.86
C ASP A 31 -10.58 8.75 -3.51
N ASP A 32 -11.07 7.54 -3.24
CA ASP A 32 -10.75 6.71 -2.07
C ASP A 32 -9.54 5.76 -2.27
N GLU A 33 -8.47 6.25 -2.89
CA GLU A 33 -7.24 5.47 -3.09
C GLU A 33 -6.46 5.28 -1.79
N VAL A 34 -5.71 4.18 -1.72
CA VAL A 34 -4.71 3.96 -0.68
C VAL A 34 -3.35 4.28 -1.26
N SER A 35 -2.63 5.20 -0.62
CA SER A 35 -1.28 5.60 -1.04
C SER A 35 -0.23 4.61 -0.54
N TYR A 36 0.98 4.72 -1.10
CA TYR A 36 2.14 3.98 -0.59
C TYR A 36 2.41 4.30 0.89
N GLU A 37 2.25 5.56 1.30
CA GLU A 37 2.48 6.01 2.67
C GLU A 37 1.44 5.42 3.65
N ASP A 38 0.17 5.36 3.23
CA ASP A 38 -0.89 4.70 4.01
C ASP A 38 -0.54 3.22 4.27
N MET A 39 -0.10 2.50 3.22
CA MET A 39 0.29 1.09 3.34
C MET A 39 1.54 0.89 4.22
N LEU A 40 2.56 1.74 4.07
CA LEU A 40 3.74 1.70 4.93
C LEU A 40 3.37 1.96 6.39
N TRP A 41 2.42 2.86 6.63
CA TRP A 41 1.96 3.14 7.98
C TRP A 41 1.25 1.94 8.60
N LEU A 42 0.39 1.25 7.84
CA LEU A 42 -0.24 0.00 8.28
C LEU A 42 0.81 -1.07 8.63
N GLN A 43 1.80 -1.29 7.75
CA GLN A 43 2.90 -2.23 8.02
C GLN A 43 3.68 -1.86 9.29
N LYS A 44 3.95 -0.56 9.48
CA LYS A 44 4.64 -0.08 10.67
C LYS A 44 3.82 -0.31 11.92
N LEU A 45 2.51 -0.08 11.88
CA LEU A 45 1.59 -0.39 12.99
C LEU A 45 1.61 -1.86 13.38
N GLU A 46 1.58 -2.77 12.40
CA GLU A 46 1.59 -4.22 12.66
C GLU A 46 2.93 -4.70 13.22
N SER A 47 4.04 -4.03 12.88
CA SER A 47 5.37 -4.34 13.42
C SER A 47 5.55 -3.99 14.91
N ILE A 48 4.63 -3.21 15.49
CA ILE A 48 4.76 -2.71 16.85
C ILE A 48 4.14 -3.70 17.85
N PRO A 49 4.86 -4.04 18.93
CA PRO A 49 4.34 -4.90 19.98
C PRO A 49 3.01 -4.39 20.56
N GLU A 50 2.11 -5.32 20.85
CA GLU A 50 0.74 -5.01 21.27
C GLU A 50 0.65 -4.16 22.54
N ASN A 51 1.62 -4.31 23.45
CA ASN A 51 1.74 -3.51 24.68
C ASN A 51 2.04 -2.03 24.41
N ILE A 52 2.65 -1.70 23.27
CA ILE A 52 2.90 -0.31 22.85
C ILE A 52 1.69 0.21 22.07
N ARG A 53 1.12 -0.61 21.19
CA ARG A 53 -0.04 -0.24 20.35
C ARG A 53 -1.28 0.08 21.19
N SER A 54 -1.50 -0.66 22.28
CA SER A 54 -2.59 -0.40 23.23
C SER A 54 -2.37 0.81 24.12
N ASN A 55 -1.16 1.40 24.13
CA ASN A 55 -0.87 2.59 24.91
C ASN A 55 -1.46 3.85 24.23
N PRO A 56 -2.37 4.60 24.89
CA PRO A 56 -3.01 5.78 24.31
C PRO A 56 -2.01 6.90 23.97
N LEU A 57 -0.86 7.00 24.66
CA LEU A 57 0.18 7.96 24.33
C LEU A 57 0.84 7.67 22.98
N TYR A 58 0.93 6.40 22.60
CA TYR A 58 1.51 6.01 21.32
C TYR A 58 0.66 6.52 20.14
N ARG A 59 -0.66 6.36 20.25
CA ARG A 59 -1.62 6.92 19.28
C ARG A 59 -1.53 8.44 19.19
N PHE A 60 -1.35 9.11 20.33
CA PHE A 60 -1.19 10.56 20.39
C PHE A 60 0.10 11.01 19.67
N ILE A 61 1.25 10.42 19.97
CA ILE A 61 2.54 10.74 19.31
C ILE A 61 2.48 10.49 17.79
N LEU A 62 1.84 9.40 17.37
CA LEU A 62 1.61 9.10 15.96
C LEU A 62 0.78 10.20 15.28
N SER A 63 -0.29 10.66 15.93
CA SER A 63 -1.19 11.68 15.38
C SER A 63 -0.52 13.05 15.21
N THR A 64 0.49 13.37 16.03
CA THR A 64 1.21 14.66 15.99
C THR A 64 2.32 14.72 14.94
N SER A 65 2.68 13.60 14.31
CA SER A 65 3.87 13.50 13.45
C SER A 65 3.65 13.94 11.99
N GLY A 66 2.52 14.59 11.66
CA GLY A 66 2.33 15.37 10.43
C GLY A 66 2.51 14.61 9.12
N ASN A 67 1.47 13.88 8.71
CA ASN A 67 1.18 13.23 7.41
C ASN A 67 0.65 11.80 7.54
N PHE A 68 0.48 11.29 8.77
CA PHE A 68 -0.13 9.97 8.95
C PHE A 68 -1.66 10.03 8.98
N PRO A 69 -2.34 9.08 8.31
CA PRO A 69 -3.79 8.98 8.32
C PRO A 69 -4.37 8.94 9.74
N CYS A 70 -5.58 9.48 9.89
CA CYS A 70 -6.23 9.70 11.18
C CYS A 70 -6.34 8.43 12.02
N SER A 71 -6.49 7.23 11.41
CA SER A 71 -6.45 5.94 12.09
C SER A 71 -6.26 4.77 11.11
N GLN A 72 -6.05 3.55 11.64
CA GLN A 72 -5.99 2.31 10.85
C GLN A 72 -7.32 2.04 10.15
N GLU A 73 -8.42 2.25 10.87
CA GLU A 73 -9.78 2.04 10.38
C GLU A 73 -10.04 2.92 9.15
N ALA A 74 -9.64 4.20 9.20
CA ALA A 74 -9.81 5.14 8.11
C ALA A 74 -9.07 4.77 6.81
N ILE A 75 -8.01 3.97 6.89
CA ILE A 75 -7.33 3.43 5.70
C ILE A 75 -8.04 2.17 5.23
N THR A 76 -8.36 1.26 6.15
CA THR A 76 -8.97 -0.04 5.82
C THR A 76 -10.38 0.09 5.26
N GLU A 77 -11.10 1.16 5.60
CA GLU A 77 -12.44 1.47 5.09
C GLU A 77 -12.43 2.05 3.66
N ARG A 78 -11.28 2.48 3.14
CA ARG A 78 -11.19 3.01 1.78
C ARG A 78 -11.47 1.90 0.77
N ALA A 79 -12.22 2.24 -0.29
CA ALA A 79 -12.51 1.32 -1.38
C ALA A 79 -11.24 0.78 -2.04
N GLY A 80 -10.17 1.57 -2.10
CA GLY A 80 -8.86 1.13 -2.58
C GLY A 80 -8.26 -0.01 -1.75
N TYR A 81 -8.44 -0.02 -0.43
CA TYR A 81 -7.90 -1.06 0.45
C TYR A 81 -8.60 -2.40 0.22
N ALA A 82 -9.93 -2.37 0.07
CA ALA A 82 -10.71 -3.56 -0.23
C ALA A 82 -10.23 -4.26 -1.52
N LYS A 83 -9.90 -3.49 -2.56
CA LYS A 83 -9.33 -4.02 -3.80
C LYS A 83 -7.97 -4.70 -3.58
N ILE A 84 -7.11 -4.13 -2.74
CA ILE A 84 -5.80 -4.71 -2.41
C ILE A 84 -6.01 -6.06 -1.70
N VAL A 85 -6.91 -6.12 -0.72
CA VAL A 85 -7.22 -7.35 0.03
C VAL A 85 -7.83 -8.42 -0.87
N GLU A 86 -8.76 -8.06 -1.76
CA GLU A 86 -9.36 -8.99 -2.71
C GLU A 86 -8.32 -9.53 -3.69
N THR A 87 -7.45 -8.67 -4.21
CA THR A 87 -6.34 -9.08 -5.09
C THR A 87 -5.39 -10.03 -4.38
N SER A 88 -5.07 -9.76 -3.11
CA SER A 88 -4.27 -10.67 -2.28
C SER A 88 -4.89 -12.06 -2.19
N LYS A 89 -6.21 -12.17 -1.99
CA LYS A 89 -6.90 -13.47 -1.98
C LYS A 89 -6.82 -14.16 -3.34
N LEU A 90 -7.16 -13.46 -4.42
CA LEU A 90 -7.12 -14.00 -5.78
C LEU A 90 -5.72 -14.47 -6.18
N THR A 91 -4.68 -13.72 -5.80
CA THR A 91 -3.29 -14.08 -6.12
C THR A 91 -2.83 -15.29 -5.34
N ARG A 92 -3.22 -15.46 -4.08
CA ARG A 92 -3.00 -16.69 -3.31
C ARG A 92 -3.67 -17.89 -3.97
N ASP A 93 -4.93 -17.75 -4.41
CA ASP A 93 -5.67 -18.83 -5.07
C ASP A 93 -5.01 -19.25 -6.40
N LEU A 94 -4.38 -18.30 -7.09
CA LEU A 94 -3.59 -18.54 -8.29
C LEU A 94 -2.14 -18.98 -8.01
N ASN A 95 -1.77 -19.16 -6.74
CA ASN A 95 -0.41 -19.48 -6.29
C ASN A 95 0.65 -18.47 -6.79
N ILE A 96 0.27 -17.19 -6.84
CA ILE A 96 1.11 -16.07 -7.21
C ILE A 96 1.43 -15.29 -5.93
N LYS A 97 2.69 -15.31 -5.52
CA LYS A 97 3.12 -14.66 -4.27
C LYS A 97 3.13 -13.14 -4.33
N TRP A 98 3.33 -12.55 -5.51
CA TRP A 98 3.59 -11.12 -5.65
C TRP A 98 2.56 -10.45 -6.53
N PHE A 99 2.21 -9.22 -6.24
CA PHE A 99 1.43 -8.42 -7.17
C PHE A 99 1.84 -6.95 -7.15
N TRP A 100 1.55 -6.28 -8.26
CA TRP A 100 1.89 -4.89 -8.50
C TRP A 100 0.62 -4.04 -8.52
N LEU A 101 0.67 -2.84 -7.96
CA LEU A 101 -0.45 -1.88 -7.95
C LEU A 101 0.03 -0.46 -8.27
N ASP A 102 -0.68 0.20 -9.18
CA ASP A 102 -0.32 1.51 -9.75
C ASP A 102 -0.13 2.61 -8.69
N THR A 103 -1.04 2.72 -7.71
CA THR A 103 -1.08 3.80 -6.71
C THR A 103 0.13 3.83 -5.79
N CYS A 104 0.72 2.65 -5.54
CA CYS A 104 1.81 2.50 -4.59
C CYS A 104 3.15 2.19 -5.25
N CYS A 105 3.15 1.65 -6.48
CA CYS A 105 4.36 1.12 -7.10
C CYS A 105 4.95 2.01 -8.20
N THR A 106 4.25 3.05 -8.66
CA THR A 106 4.85 4.06 -9.57
C THR A 106 5.80 4.99 -8.82
N ILE A 107 6.97 5.27 -9.40
CA ILE A 107 7.91 6.28 -8.93
C ILE A 107 7.29 7.64 -9.25
N GLN A 108 6.99 8.47 -8.24
CA GLN A 108 6.67 9.89 -8.45
C GLN A 108 7.98 10.66 -8.74
N THR A 109 8.69 10.34 -9.81
CA THR A 109 9.56 11.34 -10.43
C THR A 109 8.65 12.23 -11.24
N HIS A 110 8.63 13.52 -10.90
CA HIS A 110 7.80 14.55 -11.53
C HIS A 110 7.94 14.55 -13.06
N HIS A 111 7.15 13.74 -13.75
CA HIS A 111 6.65 14.05 -15.08
C HIS A 111 5.13 13.89 -15.01
N ARG A 112 4.51 14.86 -14.33
CA ARG A 112 3.19 15.32 -14.78
C ARG A 112 3.30 15.46 -16.28
N ARG A 113 2.56 14.64 -17.03
CA ARG A 113 2.27 14.89 -18.43
C ARG A 113 1.67 16.29 -18.49
N GLN A 114 2.49 17.30 -18.75
CA GLN A 114 2.01 18.55 -19.27
C GLN A 114 1.41 18.17 -20.62
N CYS A 115 0.08 18.07 -20.69
CA CYS A 115 -0.58 18.14 -21.98
C CYS A 115 -0.20 19.50 -22.56
N PRO A 116 0.43 19.58 -23.74
CA PRO A 116 0.54 20.85 -24.42
C PRO A 116 -0.89 21.18 -24.88
N THR A 117 -1.52 22.10 -24.17
CA THR A 117 -2.67 22.84 -24.71
C THR A 117 -2.19 23.52 -25.99
N LYS A 118 -2.77 23.11 -27.11
CA LYS A 118 -2.65 23.82 -28.39
C LYS A 118 -3.23 25.22 -28.29
#